data_AF-A0A194VFG6-F1
#
_entry.id   AF-A0A194VFG6-F1
#
_cell.length_a   1.000
_cell.length_b   1.000
_cell.length_c   1.000
_cell.angle_alpha   90.00
_cell.angle_beta   90.00
_cell.angle_gamma   90.00
#
_symmetry.space_group_name_H-M   'P 1'
#
loop_
_entity.id
_entity.type
_entity.pdbx_description
1 polymer ?
#
loop_
_entity_poly.entity_id
_entity_poly.type
_entity_poly.pdbx_seq_one_letter_code
_entity_poly.pdbx_strand_id
1 'polypeptide(L)'
;MLSSPTGRRILRDRPRMTSTSLNLPYLRSLPATSVGATYVAWLDREGVSPDTRSAVRYIDDEECAYVMQRYRECHDFYHALTGLPVMREGEVALKAFEWANTGLPMAGLATFAAFTMKRIERKRFAEIYLPWALRNGWRCEEVINVYWEEELETDVEELRARLGVEQPPDLRAMRIRDREEIRRRKAEARRGAV
;
A
#
# COMPACT_ATOMS: atom_id res chain seq x y z
N MET A 1 -1.77 15.31 10.29
CA MET A 1 -3.15 15.19 10.85
C MET A 1 -3.72 16.50 11.40
N LEU A 2 -3.25 17.08 12.51
CA LEU A 2 -3.88 18.29 13.11
C LEU A 2 -3.96 19.51 12.18
N SER A 3 -3.02 19.64 11.23
CA SER A 3 -3.03 20.69 10.21
C SER A 3 -4.14 20.51 9.16
N SER A 4 -4.69 19.30 9.01
CA SER A 4 -5.76 18.99 8.06
C SER A 4 -7.15 19.06 8.72
N PRO A 5 -8.14 19.75 8.11
CA PRO A 5 -9.52 19.72 8.60
C PRO A 5 -10.08 18.29 8.73
N THR A 6 -9.85 17.45 7.72
CA THR A 6 -10.26 16.02 7.75
C THR A 6 -9.49 15.25 8.80
N GLY A 7 -8.18 15.52 8.94
CA GLY A 7 -7.36 14.92 9.99
C GLY A 7 -7.88 15.23 11.40
N ARG A 8 -8.25 16.49 11.69
CA ARG A 8 -8.87 16.87 12.97
C ARG A 8 -10.21 16.17 13.20
N ARG A 9 -11.02 16.02 12.15
CA ARG A 9 -12.30 15.29 12.23
C ARG A 9 -12.06 13.83 12.61
N ILE A 10 -11.11 13.17 11.94
CA ILE A 10 -10.72 11.79 12.24
C ILE A 10 -10.22 11.64 13.69
N LEU A 11 -9.38 12.55 14.18
CA LEU A 11 -8.85 12.49 15.55
C LEU A 11 -9.94 12.65 16.63
N ARG A 12 -11.01 13.38 16.31
CA ARG A 12 -12.18 13.52 17.19
C ARG A 12 -13.10 12.30 17.13
N ASP A 13 -13.44 11.86 15.93
CA ASP A 13 -14.46 10.82 15.72
C ASP A 13 -13.89 9.41 15.98
N ARG A 14 -12.56 9.27 15.87
CA ARG A 14 -11.76 8.06 16.11
C ARG A 14 -12.31 6.77 15.48
N PRO A 15 -12.70 6.78 14.19
CA PRO A 15 -13.20 5.57 13.54
C PRO A 15 -12.13 4.47 13.48
N ARG A 16 -12.58 3.21 13.46
CA ARG A 16 -11.76 1.99 13.45
C ARG A 16 -12.00 1.22 12.16
N MET A 17 -10.93 0.70 11.56
CA MET A 17 -10.95 -0.04 10.29
C MET A 17 -10.70 -1.53 10.50
N THR A 18 -11.77 -2.21 10.89
CA THR A 18 -11.82 -3.66 11.20
C THR A 18 -12.91 -4.35 10.39
N SER A 19 -12.97 -5.68 10.40
CA SER A 19 -14.05 -6.42 9.69
C SER A 19 -15.45 -6.17 10.26
N THR A 20 -15.56 -5.74 11.52
CA THR A 20 -16.85 -5.40 12.14
C THR A 20 -17.36 -4.04 11.68
N SER A 21 -16.46 -3.10 11.41
CA SER A 21 -16.80 -1.78 10.86
C SER A 21 -16.94 -1.78 9.34
N LEU A 22 -16.24 -2.68 8.64
CA LEU A 22 -16.26 -2.80 7.18
C LEU A 22 -17.15 -3.98 6.76
N ASN A 23 -18.31 -3.69 6.18
CA ASN A 23 -19.19 -4.72 5.63
C ASN A 23 -18.60 -5.28 4.32
N LEU A 24 -17.68 -6.24 4.41
CA LEU A 24 -17.01 -6.82 3.23
C LEU A 24 -17.99 -7.40 2.19
N PRO A 25 -19.08 -8.11 2.56
CA PRO A 25 -20.10 -8.53 1.59
C PRO A 25 -20.70 -7.36 0.80
N TYR A 26 -21.03 -6.25 1.47
CA TYR A 26 -21.51 -5.04 0.81
C TYR A 26 -20.45 -4.43 -0.12
N LEU A 27 -19.19 -4.32 0.33
CA LEU A 27 -18.11 -3.80 -0.50
C LEU A 27 -17.86 -4.64 -1.75
N ARG A 28 -18.07 -5.97 -1.69
CA ARG A 28 -18.03 -6.84 -2.88
C ARG A 28 -19.18 -6.60 -3.86
N SER A 29 -20.30 -6.05 -3.39
CA SER A 29 -21.47 -5.73 -4.23
C SER A 29 -21.37 -4.38 -4.93
N LEU A 30 -20.43 -3.53 -4.51
CA LEU A 30 -20.20 -2.22 -5.12
C LEU A 30 -19.64 -2.35 -6.55
N PRO A 31 -19.76 -1.30 -7.38
CA PRO A 31 -19.13 -1.28 -8.70
C PRO A 31 -17.62 -1.56 -8.61
N ALA A 32 -17.08 -2.32 -9.56
CA ALA A 32 -15.67 -2.71 -9.57
C ALA A 32 -14.70 -1.53 -9.61
N THR A 33 -15.17 -0.34 -10.02
CA THR A 33 -14.38 0.90 -10.04
C THR A 33 -14.39 1.62 -8.69
N SER A 34 -15.22 1.21 -7.72
CA SER A 34 -15.24 1.82 -6.39
C SER A 34 -14.00 1.47 -5.58
N VAL A 35 -13.65 2.33 -4.61
CA VAL A 35 -12.58 2.10 -3.64
C VAL A 35 -12.85 0.84 -2.82
N GLY A 36 -14.09 0.64 -2.36
CA GLY A 36 -14.50 -0.50 -1.56
C GLY A 36 -14.36 -1.82 -2.30
N ALA A 37 -14.84 -1.89 -3.54
CA ALA A 37 -14.67 -3.08 -4.38
C ALA A 37 -13.18 -3.34 -4.70
N THR A 38 -12.42 -2.28 -5.00
CA THR A 38 -10.97 -2.39 -5.25
C THR A 38 -10.22 -2.91 -4.03
N TYR A 39 -10.56 -2.42 -2.84
CA TYR A 39 -10.01 -2.87 -1.57
C TYR A 39 -10.27 -4.35 -1.32
N VAL A 40 -11.53 -4.79 -1.46
CA VAL A 40 -11.86 -6.21 -1.23
C VAL A 40 -11.25 -7.11 -2.31
N ALA A 41 -11.23 -6.69 -3.57
CA ALA A 41 -10.56 -7.43 -4.62
C ALA A 41 -9.05 -7.59 -4.33
N TRP A 42 -8.41 -6.55 -3.75
CA TRP A 42 -7.03 -6.63 -3.30
C TRP A 42 -6.87 -7.60 -2.11
N LEU A 43 -7.74 -7.53 -1.09
CA LEU A 43 -7.73 -8.45 0.04
C LEU A 43 -7.83 -9.91 -0.41
N ASP A 44 -8.81 -10.20 -1.26
CA ASP A 44 -9.08 -11.54 -1.80
C ASP A 44 -7.89 -12.04 -2.64
N ARG A 45 -7.23 -11.15 -3.39
CA ARG A 45 -6.04 -11.47 -4.20
C ARG A 45 -4.80 -11.75 -3.35
N GLU A 46 -4.60 -11.02 -2.27
CA GLU A 46 -3.43 -11.17 -1.39
C GLU A 46 -3.66 -12.20 -0.28
N GLY A 47 -4.91 -12.65 -0.06
CA GLY A 47 -5.26 -13.66 0.93
C GLY A 47 -5.15 -13.13 2.37
N VAL A 48 -5.44 -11.85 2.58
CA VAL A 48 -5.33 -11.16 3.88
C VAL A 48 -6.69 -10.65 4.35
N SER A 49 -6.79 -10.32 5.65
CA SER A 49 -8.02 -9.81 6.28
C SER A 49 -7.72 -8.53 7.07
N PRO A 50 -8.66 -7.56 7.14
CA PRO A 50 -8.51 -6.35 7.96
C PRO A 50 -8.20 -6.64 9.43
N ASP A 51 -8.66 -7.77 9.96
CA ASP A 51 -8.50 -8.14 11.38
C ASP A 51 -7.11 -8.64 11.75
N THR A 52 -6.22 -8.81 10.78
CA THR A 52 -4.84 -9.25 11.05
C THR A 52 -4.00 -8.19 11.77
N ARG A 53 -4.53 -6.96 11.92
CA ARG A 53 -3.84 -5.80 12.49
C ARG A 53 -3.90 -5.79 14.02
N SER A 54 -2.76 -6.11 14.63
CA SER A 54 -2.60 -6.04 16.09
C SER A 54 -2.77 -4.63 16.65
N ALA A 55 -3.40 -4.54 17.83
CA ALA A 55 -3.52 -3.31 18.58
C ALA A 55 -2.14 -2.71 18.91
N VAL A 56 -2.03 -1.38 18.80
CA VAL A 56 -0.87 -0.62 19.24
C VAL A 56 -0.74 -0.73 20.76
N ARG A 57 0.50 -0.92 21.21
CA ARG A 57 0.88 -1.01 22.61
C ARG A 57 2.11 -0.13 22.82
N TYR A 58 2.36 0.26 24.08
CA TYR A 58 3.56 1.01 24.49
C TYR A 58 3.64 2.44 23.91
N ILE A 59 2.49 3.10 23.76
CA ILE A 59 2.40 4.53 23.48
C ILE A 59 1.49 5.13 24.55
N ASP A 60 2.03 6.00 25.40
CA ASP A 60 1.31 6.56 26.54
C ASP A 60 0.36 7.67 26.13
N ASP A 61 0.73 8.46 25.13
CA ASP A 61 -0.14 9.50 24.58
C ASP A 61 -1.28 8.86 23.77
N GLU A 62 -2.51 9.09 24.21
CA GLU A 62 -3.70 8.42 23.66
C GLU A 62 -3.97 8.82 22.20
N GLU A 63 -3.78 10.10 21.86
CA GLU A 63 -3.96 10.59 20.50
C GLU A 63 -2.92 9.98 19.56
N CYS A 64 -1.64 9.96 19.96
CA CYS A 64 -0.56 9.31 19.23
C CYS A 64 -0.80 7.80 19.08
N ALA A 65 -1.28 7.14 20.14
CA ALA A 65 -1.64 5.73 20.09
C ALA A 65 -2.74 5.48 19.05
N TYR A 66 -3.75 6.35 18.99
CA TYR A 66 -4.80 6.29 17.98
C TYR A 66 -4.26 6.56 16.56
N VAL A 67 -3.42 7.58 16.35
CA VAL A 67 -2.78 7.87 15.06
C VAL A 67 -2.03 6.64 14.54
N MET A 68 -1.23 6.01 15.39
CA MET A 68 -0.48 4.81 15.03
C MET A 68 -1.39 3.59 14.80
N GLN A 69 -2.50 3.50 15.52
CA GLN A 69 -3.52 2.46 15.30
C GLN A 69 -4.16 2.64 13.92
N ARG A 70 -4.64 3.85 13.60
CA ARG A 70 -5.23 4.17 12.30
C ARG A 70 -4.23 3.91 11.17
N TYR A 71 -2.98 4.36 11.31
CA TYR A 71 -1.92 4.07 10.34
C TYR A 71 -1.79 2.57 10.05
N ARG A 72 -1.86 1.71 11.07
CA ARG A 72 -1.79 0.25 10.89
C ARG A 72 -3.02 -0.33 10.21
N GLU A 73 -4.21 0.14 10.56
CA GLU A 73 -5.48 -0.37 10.03
C GLU A 73 -5.73 0.11 8.59
N CYS A 74 -5.33 1.34 8.26
CA CYS A 74 -5.44 1.89 6.91
C CYS A 74 -4.36 1.38 5.94
N HIS A 75 -3.34 0.70 6.43
CA HIS A 75 -2.21 0.24 5.62
C HIS A 75 -2.63 -0.61 4.40
N ASP A 76 -3.61 -1.49 4.58
CA ASP A 76 -4.14 -2.31 3.49
C ASP A 76 -4.87 -1.48 2.43
N PHE A 77 -5.48 -0.34 2.81
CA PHE A 77 -6.03 0.61 1.84
C PHE A 77 -4.92 1.28 1.02
N TYR A 78 -3.75 1.53 1.60
CA TYR A 78 -2.63 2.11 0.83
C TYR A 78 -2.11 1.11 -0.22
N HIS A 79 -2.07 -0.17 0.13
CA HIS A 79 -1.80 -1.21 -0.85
C HIS A 79 -2.86 -1.28 -1.95
N ALA A 80 -4.15 -1.25 -1.61
CA ALA A 80 -5.22 -1.25 -2.60
C ALA A 80 -5.21 -0.01 -3.50
N LEU A 81 -4.95 1.17 -2.93
CA LEU A 81 -4.83 2.44 -3.66
C LEU A 81 -3.69 2.37 -4.67
N THR A 82 -2.52 1.89 -4.25
CA THR A 82 -1.31 1.83 -5.09
C THR A 82 -1.22 0.58 -5.95
N GLY A 83 -2.00 -0.46 -5.68
CA GLY A 83 -1.93 -1.76 -6.35
C GLY A 83 -0.73 -2.63 -5.93
N LEU A 84 0.09 -2.18 -4.97
CA LEU A 84 1.26 -2.92 -4.50
C LEU A 84 0.84 -4.20 -3.73
N PRO A 85 1.45 -5.36 -4.00
CA PRO A 85 1.14 -6.61 -3.30
C PRO A 85 1.89 -6.75 -1.96
N VAL A 86 1.49 -7.71 -1.11
CA VAL A 86 2.10 -7.96 0.23
C VAL A 86 3.39 -8.78 0.19
N MET A 87 3.95 -9.00 -1.00
CA MET A 87 5.27 -9.63 -1.11
C MET A 87 6.35 -8.65 -0.66
N ARG A 88 7.49 -9.16 -0.15
CA ARG A 88 8.59 -8.35 0.41
C ARG A 88 8.95 -7.10 -0.41
N GLU A 89 9.00 -7.21 -1.73
CA GLU A 89 9.32 -6.07 -2.61
C GLU A 89 8.20 -5.03 -2.69
N GLY A 90 6.94 -5.45 -2.72
CA GLY A 90 5.79 -4.56 -2.68
C GLY A 90 5.64 -3.88 -1.31
N GLU A 91 5.87 -4.61 -0.22
CA GLU A 91 5.94 -4.08 1.14
C GLU A 91 6.99 -2.98 1.28
N VAL A 92 8.20 -3.22 0.82
CA VAL A 92 9.29 -2.24 0.92
C VAL A 92 9.05 -1.03 0.01
N ALA A 93 8.45 -1.23 -1.17
CA ALA A 93 8.00 -0.13 -2.03
C ALA A 93 6.93 0.72 -1.33
N LEU A 94 5.94 0.10 -0.70
CA LEU A 94 4.89 0.82 0.02
C LEU A 94 5.46 1.55 1.24
N LYS A 95 6.38 0.94 1.99
CA LYS A 95 7.04 1.58 3.14
C LYS A 95 7.83 2.83 2.72
N ALA A 96 8.47 2.80 1.54
CA ALA A 96 9.12 3.97 0.99
C ALA A 96 8.11 5.08 0.65
N PHE A 97 6.94 4.72 0.13
CA PHE A 97 5.85 5.66 -0.16
C PHE A 97 5.27 6.26 1.13
N GLU A 98 4.97 5.41 2.12
CA GLU A 98 4.47 5.82 3.43
C GLU A 98 5.47 6.75 4.14
N TRP A 99 6.77 6.45 4.06
CA TRP A 99 7.79 7.33 4.63
C TRP A 99 7.80 8.70 3.97
N ALA A 100 7.78 8.76 2.63
CA ALA A 100 7.73 10.02 1.90
C ALA A 100 6.44 10.81 2.19
N ASN A 101 5.31 10.13 2.38
CA ASN A 101 4.01 10.77 2.62
C ASN A 101 3.78 11.21 4.07
N THR A 102 4.19 10.40 5.05
CA THR A 102 3.86 10.62 6.46
C THR A 102 5.04 11.09 7.30
N GLY A 103 6.27 10.96 6.80
CA GLY A 103 7.49 11.24 7.55
C GLY A 103 7.78 10.26 8.69
N LEU A 104 6.99 9.18 8.86
CA LEU A 104 7.15 8.23 9.96
C LEU A 104 8.52 7.52 9.89
N PRO A 105 9.40 7.67 10.91
CA PRO A 105 10.74 7.09 10.87
C PRO A 105 10.75 5.56 10.71
N MET A 106 9.78 4.87 11.30
CA MET A 106 9.66 3.41 11.22
C MET A 106 9.39 2.92 9.80
N ALA A 107 8.62 3.68 9.00
CA ALA A 107 8.41 3.36 7.59
C ALA A 107 9.72 3.50 6.81
N GLY A 108 10.49 4.56 7.07
CA GLY A 108 11.82 4.76 6.48
C GLY A 108 12.79 3.64 6.84
N LEU A 109 12.85 3.24 8.12
CA LEU A 109 13.69 2.11 8.57
C LEU A 109 13.29 0.78 7.94
N ALA A 110 12.00 0.54 7.70
CA ALA A 110 11.54 -0.67 7.03
C ALA A 110 12.07 -0.79 5.58
N THR A 111 12.40 0.33 4.92
CA THR A 111 12.95 0.29 3.55
C THR A 111 14.32 -0.41 3.46
N PHE A 112 15.07 -0.46 4.57
CA PHE A 112 16.36 -1.18 4.64
C PHE A 112 16.20 -2.69 4.43
N ALA A 113 14.98 -3.25 4.52
CA ALA A 113 14.73 -4.63 4.10
C ALA A 113 15.07 -4.89 2.61
N ALA A 114 15.19 -3.84 1.79
CA ALA A 114 15.76 -3.90 0.42
C ALA A 114 17.14 -4.56 0.36
N PHE A 115 17.97 -4.41 1.40
CA PHE A 115 19.30 -5.04 1.47
C PHE A 115 19.23 -6.56 1.59
N THR A 116 18.08 -7.12 1.99
CA THR A 116 17.86 -8.57 2.08
C THR A 116 17.26 -9.19 0.82
N MET A 117 16.90 -8.38 -0.18
CA MET A 117 16.28 -8.85 -1.43
C MET A 117 17.27 -9.46 -2.42
N LYS A 118 16.76 -10.25 -3.37
CA LYS A 118 17.57 -10.75 -4.50
C LYS A 118 18.04 -9.59 -5.38
N ARG A 119 19.17 -9.78 -6.09
CA ARG A 119 19.75 -8.73 -6.95
C ARG A 119 18.75 -8.14 -7.95
N ILE A 120 17.92 -8.99 -8.58
CA ILE A 120 16.90 -8.53 -9.55
C ILE A 120 15.78 -7.72 -8.90
N GLU A 121 15.38 -8.09 -7.68
CA GLU A 121 14.35 -7.39 -6.91
C GLU A 121 14.88 -6.04 -6.43
N ARG A 122 16.12 -6.01 -5.91
CA ARG A 122 16.78 -4.76 -5.51
C ARG A 122 16.96 -3.80 -6.68
N LYS A 123 17.29 -4.32 -7.87
CA LYS A 123 17.42 -3.50 -9.09
C LYS A 123 16.09 -2.84 -9.45
N ARG A 124 15.00 -3.61 -9.55
CA ARG A 124 13.66 -3.04 -9.81
C ARG A 124 13.23 -2.06 -8.72
N PHE A 125 13.50 -2.38 -7.46
CA PHE A 125 13.22 -1.46 -6.37
C PHE A 125 13.96 -0.12 -6.54
N ALA A 126 15.27 -0.14 -6.77
CA ALA A 126 16.07 1.07 -6.90
C ALA A 126 15.74 1.89 -8.17
N GLU A 127 15.44 1.23 -9.29
CA GLU A 127 15.22 1.91 -10.58
C GLU A 127 13.77 2.36 -10.79
N ILE A 128 12.79 1.66 -10.21
CA ILE A 128 11.37 1.88 -10.48
C ILE A 128 10.63 2.32 -9.23
N TYR A 129 10.61 1.45 -8.21
CA TYR A 129 9.71 1.62 -7.07
C TYR A 129 10.14 2.71 -6.10
N LEU A 130 11.43 2.84 -5.80
CA LEU A 130 11.92 3.87 -4.90
C LEU A 130 11.74 5.28 -5.50
N PRO A 131 12.13 5.56 -6.75
CA PRO A 131 11.84 6.85 -7.39
C PRO A 131 10.33 7.15 -7.46
N TRP A 132 9.52 6.16 -7.82
CA TRP A 132 8.06 6.30 -7.84
C TRP A 132 7.51 6.64 -6.45
N ALA A 133 7.94 5.91 -5.42
CA ALA A 133 7.46 6.04 -4.05
C ALA A 133 7.78 7.41 -3.47
N LEU A 134 9.01 7.90 -3.66
CA LEU A 134 9.42 9.23 -3.21
C LEU A 134 8.66 10.33 -3.96
N ARG A 135 8.55 10.22 -5.29
CA ARG A 135 7.83 11.20 -6.11
C ARG A 135 6.36 11.29 -5.73
N ASN A 136 5.69 10.15 -5.60
CA ASN A 136 4.27 10.10 -5.28
C ASN A 136 4.04 10.50 -3.83
N GLY A 137 4.76 9.92 -2.88
CA GLY A 137 4.56 10.19 -1.45
C GLY A 137 4.73 11.66 -1.09
N TRP A 138 5.69 12.37 -1.70
CA TRP A 138 5.88 13.81 -1.46
C TRP A 138 4.86 14.72 -2.15
N ARG A 139 4.29 14.29 -3.29
CA ARG A 139 3.35 15.12 -4.07
C ARG A 139 1.90 14.90 -3.68
N CYS A 140 1.58 13.69 -3.25
CA CYS A 140 0.21 13.32 -2.94
C CYS A 140 -0.23 13.90 -1.59
N GLU A 141 -1.54 14.01 -1.39
CA GLU A 141 -2.09 14.33 -0.08
C GLU A 141 -1.69 13.27 0.97
N GLU A 142 -1.63 13.65 2.25
CA GLU A 142 -1.36 12.72 3.35
C GLU A 142 -2.44 11.64 3.42
N VAL A 143 -2.14 10.40 3.00
CA VAL A 143 -3.13 9.31 2.88
C VAL A 143 -3.71 8.86 4.23
N ILE A 144 -3.06 9.23 5.34
CA ILE A 144 -3.57 9.03 6.70
C ILE A 144 -4.76 9.95 7.03
N ASN A 145 -4.88 11.09 6.35
CA ASN A 145 -5.99 12.03 6.52
C ASN A 145 -7.20 11.69 5.63
N VAL A 146 -7.10 10.66 4.78
CA VAL A 146 -8.25 10.19 4.01
C VAL A 146 -9.26 9.56 4.96
N TYR A 147 -10.50 10.01 4.86
CA TYR A 147 -11.61 9.44 5.61
C TYR A 147 -12.16 8.23 4.84
N TRP A 148 -11.38 7.14 4.82
CA TRP A 148 -11.63 5.92 4.02
C TRP A 148 -13.06 5.40 4.13
N GLU A 149 -13.65 5.54 5.30
CA GLU A 149 -15.02 5.13 5.64
C GLU A 149 -16.09 5.79 4.78
N GLU A 150 -15.86 7.04 4.39
CA GLU A 150 -16.75 7.84 3.54
C GLU A 150 -16.42 7.69 2.05
N GLU A 151 -15.24 7.14 1.73
CA GLU A 151 -14.73 7.05 0.36
C GLU A 151 -14.95 5.67 -0.27
N LEU A 152 -15.56 4.72 0.46
CA LEU A 152 -15.73 3.32 0.00
C LEU A 152 -16.54 3.20 -1.29
N GLU A 153 -17.49 4.10 -1.51
CA GLU A 153 -18.34 4.11 -2.72
C GLU A 153 -17.76 4.99 -3.85
N THR A 154 -16.77 5.84 -3.54
CA THR A 154 -16.12 6.74 -4.50
C THR A 154 -15.40 5.93 -5.59
N ASP A 155 -15.36 6.45 -6.81
CA ASP A 155 -14.54 5.89 -7.88
C ASP A 155 -13.05 5.97 -7.51
N VAL A 156 -12.33 4.86 -7.66
CA VAL A 156 -10.94 4.74 -7.22
C VAL A 156 -10.00 5.60 -8.06
N GLU A 157 -10.29 5.82 -9.35
CA GLU A 157 -9.47 6.68 -10.19
C GLU A 157 -9.72 8.16 -9.85
N GLU A 158 -10.97 8.52 -9.53
CA GLU A 158 -11.30 9.85 -9.02
C GLU A 158 -10.56 10.14 -7.70
N LEU A 159 -10.58 9.18 -6.76
CA LEU A 159 -9.85 9.32 -5.50
C LEU A 159 -8.34 9.45 -5.74
N ARG A 160 -7.75 8.61 -6.60
CA ARG A 160 -6.32 8.71 -6.96
C ARG A 160 -5.98 10.06 -7.56
N ALA A 161 -6.80 10.56 -8.48
CA ALA A 161 -6.61 11.85 -9.11
C ALA A 161 -6.68 13.00 -8.08
N ARG A 162 -7.68 12.98 -7.19
CA ARG A 162 -7.83 13.97 -6.11
C ARG A 162 -6.64 13.95 -5.15
N LEU A 163 -6.17 12.77 -4.77
CA LEU A 163 -5.01 12.62 -3.87
C LEU A 163 -3.68 12.88 -4.58
N GLY A 164 -3.62 12.91 -5.92
CA GLY A 164 -2.38 13.01 -6.67
C GLY A 164 -1.53 11.74 -6.62
N VAL A 165 -2.17 10.56 -6.53
CA VAL A 165 -1.51 9.25 -6.48
C VAL A 165 -1.56 8.59 -7.86
N GLU A 166 -0.38 8.32 -8.41
CA GLU A 166 -0.21 7.53 -9.62
C GLU A 166 0.15 6.10 -9.24
N GLN A 167 -0.44 5.11 -9.92
CA GLN A 167 -0.05 3.72 -9.68
C GLN A 167 1.34 3.40 -10.25
N PRO A 168 2.16 2.60 -9.56
CA PRO A 168 3.39 2.08 -10.10
C PRO A 168 3.10 0.96 -11.11
N PRO A 169 4.09 0.58 -11.94
CA PRO A 169 3.99 -0.62 -12.77
C PRO A 169 3.67 -1.87 -11.95
N ASP A 170 2.81 -2.74 -12.48
CA ASP A 170 2.38 -3.97 -11.80
C ASP A 170 3.57 -4.88 -11.50
N LEU A 171 3.81 -5.09 -10.20
CA LEU A 171 4.93 -5.88 -9.71
C LEU A 171 4.83 -7.36 -10.07
N ARG A 172 3.62 -7.94 -10.02
CA ARG A 172 3.41 -9.35 -10.35
C ARG A 172 3.68 -9.57 -11.84
N ALA A 173 3.19 -8.67 -12.69
CA ALA A 173 3.45 -8.72 -14.13
C ALA A 173 4.95 -8.62 -14.46
N MET A 174 5.68 -7.70 -13.82
CA MET A 174 7.13 -7.60 -14.01
C MET A 174 7.88 -8.85 -13.55
N ARG A 175 7.50 -9.43 -12.40
CA ARG A 175 8.14 -10.66 -11.90
C ARG A 175 7.89 -11.87 -12.81
N ILE A 176 6.71 -11.96 -13.45
CA ILE A 176 6.42 -13.00 -14.44
C ILE A 176 7.35 -12.84 -15.66
N ARG A 177 7.41 -11.64 -16.22
CA ARG A 177 8.27 -11.30 -17.36
C ARG A 177 9.75 -11.62 -17.10
N ASP A 178 10.25 -11.25 -15.93
CA ASP A 178 11.65 -11.53 -15.54
C ASP A 178 11.92 -13.04 -15.43
N ARG A 179 10.96 -13.82 -14.92
CA ARG A 179 11.08 -15.28 -14.84
C ARG A 179 11.08 -15.92 -16.22
N GLU A 180 10.23 -15.44 -17.13
CA GLU A 180 10.17 -15.91 -18.51
C GLU A 180 11.47 -15.59 -19.25
N GLU A 181 12.01 -14.38 -19.09
CA GLU A 181 13.28 -13.99 -19.68
C GLU A 181 14.44 -14.85 -19.15
N ILE A 182 14.50 -15.09 -17.84
CA ILE A 182 15.51 -15.99 -17.25
C ILE A 182 15.38 -17.41 -17.81
N ARG A 183 14.15 -17.92 -17.98
CA ARG A 183 13.90 -19.25 -18.57
C ARG A 183 14.35 -19.30 -20.04
N ARG A 184 14.03 -18.27 -20.82
CA ARG A 184 14.44 -18.14 -22.23
C ARG A 184 15.96 -18.14 -22.37
N ARG A 185 16.66 -17.27 -21.64
CA ARG A 185 18.13 -17.18 -21.64
C ARG A 185 18.80 -18.50 -21.25
N LYS A 186 18.23 -19.23 -20.26
CA LYS A 186 18.71 -20.56 -19.87
C LYS A 186 18.50 -21.61 -20.96
N ALA A 187 17.39 -21.56 -21.69
CA ALA A 187 17.11 -22.49 -22.78
C ALA A 187 18.03 -22.24 -23.97
N GLU A 188 18.26 -20.97 -24.33
CA GLU A 188 19.21 -20.56 -25.38
C GLU A 188 20.64 -21.00 -25.05
N ALA A 189 21.10 -20.75 -23.82
CA ALA A 189 22.43 -21.18 -23.38
C ALA A 189 22.61 -22.71 -23.41
N ARG A 190 21.55 -23.48 -23.15
CA ARG A 190 21.58 -24.95 -23.27
C ARG A 190 21.61 -25.42 -24.72
N ARG A 191 20.93 -24.71 -25.63
CA ARG A 191 20.91 -25.03 -27.06
C ARG A 191 22.20 -24.67 -27.78
N GLY A 192 22.88 -23.59 -27.36
CA GLY A 192 24.18 -23.18 -27.92
C GLY A 192 25.39 -23.92 -27.34
N ALA A 193 25.19 -24.79 -26.35
CA ALA A 193 26.22 -25.63 -25.75
C ALA A 193 26.21 -27.08 -26.28
N VAL A 194 25.34 -27.38 -27.25
CA VAL A 194 25.23 -28.65 -28.00
C VAL A 194 25.66 -28.37 -29.43
#